data_AF-A0A7X3REZ2-F1
#
_entry.id   AF-A0A7X3REZ2-F1
#
_cell.length_a   1.000
_cell.length_b   1.000
_cell.length_c   1.000
_cell.angle_alpha   90.00
_cell.angle_beta   90.00
_cell.angle_gamma   90.00
#
_symmetry.space_group_name_H-M   'P 1'
#
loop_
_entity.id
_entity.type
_entity.pdbx_description
1 polymer ?
#
loop_
_entity_poly.entity_id
_entity_poly.type
_entity_poly.pdbx_seq_one_letter_code
_entity_poly.pdbx_strand_id
1 'polypeptide(L)'
;MKRFGTEGRLYPEDNYIVPRTKETADFIDRIKQGKYIVLFAPRQTGKTTFFRLALDVLTTEDLTYFPIQLNFEEYEDSTAASRGE
;
A
#
# COMPACT_ATOMS: atom_id res chain seq x y z
N MET A 1 -22.39 -10.55 -3.32
CA MET A 1 -22.56 -9.40 -4.24
C MET A 1 -21.47 -8.41 -3.91
N LYS A 2 -20.75 -7.87 -4.91
CA LYS A 2 -19.68 -6.90 -4.67
C LYS A 2 -20.26 -5.55 -4.23
N ARG A 3 -19.48 -4.77 -3.47
CA ARG A 3 -19.88 -3.46 -2.95
C ARG A 3 -18.85 -2.37 -3.24
N PHE A 4 -19.31 -1.14 -3.38
CA PHE A 4 -18.41 0.02 -3.34
C PHE A 4 -18.01 0.29 -1.88
N GLY A 5 -16.77 0.74 -1.67
CA GLY A 5 -16.24 1.05 -0.34
C GLY A 5 -15.32 2.26 -0.41
N THR A 6 -15.25 3.00 0.69
CA THR A 6 -14.40 4.20 0.87
C THR A 6 -13.24 3.96 1.86
N GLU A 7 -13.16 2.73 2.38
CA GLU A 7 -12.13 2.28 3.29
C GLU A 7 -10.75 2.28 2.63
N GLY A 8 -9.70 2.44 3.42
CA GLY A 8 -8.32 2.42 2.92
C GLY A 8 -7.94 1.07 2.29
N ARG A 9 -8.53 -0.02 2.78
CA ARG A 9 -8.28 -1.39 2.32
C ARG A 9 -9.54 -1.95 1.67
N LEU A 10 -9.42 -2.43 0.44
CA LEU A 10 -10.48 -3.10 -0.30
C LEU A 10 -9.97 -4.44 -0.84
N TYR A 11 -10.89 -5.38 -1.04
CA TYR A 11 -10.61 -6.73 -1.50
C TYR A 11 -11.32 -6.98 -2.84
N PRO A 12 -10.65 -7.42 -3.92
CA PRO A 12 -11.28 -7.63 -5.23
C PRO A 12 -12.48 -8.59 -5.22
N GLU A 13 -12.47 -9.56 -4.30
CA GLU A 13 -13.55 -10.53 -4.05
C GLU A 13 -14.82 -9.85 -3.52
N ASP A 14 -14.68 -8.86 -2.63
CA ASP A 14 -15.80 -8.20 -1.96
C ASP A 14 -16.16 -6.84 -2.57
N ASN A 15 -15.23 -6.22 -3.31
CA ASN A 15 -15.34 -4.84 -3.75
C ASN A 15 -15.22 -4.65 -5.26
N TYR A 16 -15.92 -3.64 -5.77
CA TYR A 16 -15.64 -3.11 -7.10
C TYR A 16 -14.33 -2.31 -7.06
N ILE A 17 -13.34 -2.77 -7.82
CA ILE A 17 -12.01 -2.15 -7.92
C ILE A 17 -11.71 -1.95 -9.40
N VAL A 18 -11.29 -0.74 -9.77
CA VAL A 18 -10.79 -0.45 -11.11
C VAL A 18 -9.33 -0.92 -11.18
N PRO A 19 -8.97 -1.86 -12.07
CA PRO A 19 -7.60 -2.33 -12.21
C PRO A 19 -6.66 -1.20 -12.65
N ARG A 20 -5.48 -1.13 -12.04
CA ARG A 20 -4.41 -0.17 -12.37
C ARG A 20 -3.21 -0.89 -12.96
N THR A 21 -3.44 -1.70 -14.00
CA THR A 21 -2.45 -2.65 -14.54
C THR A 21 -1.17 -1.96 -15.00
N LYS A 22 -1.28 -0.78 -15.63
CA LYS A 22 -0.12 -0.01 -16.09
C LYS A 22 0.72 0.50 -14.92
N GLU A 23 0.07 1.06 -13.91
CA GLU A 23 0.73 1.59 -12.71
C GLU A 23 1.34 0.45 -11.87
N THR A 24 0.67 -0.69 -11.78
CA THR A 24 1.20 -1.89 -11.11
C THR A 24 2.47 -2.39 -11.80
N ALA A 25 2.47 -2.48 -13.13
CA ALA A 25 3.64 -2.91 -13.88
C ALA A 25 4.83 -1.94 -13.71
N ASP A 26 4.60 -0.62 -13.81
CA ASP A 26 5.63 0.40 -13.57
C ASP A 26 6.18 0.34 -12.14
N PHE A 27 5.31 0.13 -11.14
CA PHE A 27 5.70 -0.02 -9.75
C PHE A 27 6.57 -1.25 -9.51
N ILE A 28 6.19 -2.41 -10.06
CA ILE A 28 6.95 -3.67 -9.95
C ILE A 28 8.31 -3.55 -10.65
N ASP A 29 8.38 -2.94 -11.83
CA ASP A 29 9.64 -2.73 -12.55
C ASP A 29 10.62 -1.87 -11.71
N ARG A 30 10.14 -0.81 -11.07
CA ARG A 30 10.95 0.01 -10.16
C ARG A 30 11.46 -0.77 -8.94
N ILE A 31 10.67 -1.70 -8.40
CA ILE A 31 11.12 -2.60 -7.32
C ILE A 31 12.26 -3.50 -7.83
N LYS A 32 12.08 -4.13 -9.00
CA LYS A 32 13.09 -5.00 -9.61
C LYS A 32 14.41 -4.25 -9.90
N GLN A 33 14.33 -2.94 -10.15
CA GLN A 33 15.49 -2.05 -10.30
C GLN A 33 16.09 -1.53 -8.97
N GLY A 34 15.57 -1.95 -7.81
CA GLY A 34 16.04 -1.52 -6.49
C GLY A 34 15.80 -0.04 -6.19
N LYS A 35 14.78 0.58 -6.79
CA LYS A 35 14.49 2.01 -6.61
C LYS A 35 13.73 2.27 -5.31
N TYR A 36 14.03 3.41 -4.69
CA TYR A 36 13.17 3.97 -3.66
C TYR A 36 11.96 4.67 -4.32
N ILE A 37 10.75 4.29 -3.92
CA ILE A 37 9.50 4.74 -4.56
C ILE A 37 8.67 5.53 -3.56
N VAL A 38 8.25 6.73 -3.94
CA VAL A 38 7.31 7.55 -3.16
C VAL A 38 5.99 7.63 -3.92
N LEU A 39 4.91 7.15 -3.30
CA LEU A 39 3.55 7.27 -3.86
C LEU A 39 2.84 8.46 -3.21
N PHE A 40 2.76 9.58 -3.93
CA PHE A 40 2.02 10.76 -3.49
C PHE A 40 0.61 10.75 -4.08
N ALA A 41 -0.42 10.59 -3.24
CA ALA A 41 -1.81 10.79 -3.63
C ALA A 41 -2.69 11.21 -2.43
N PRO A 42 -3.80 11.96 -2.67
CA PRO A 42 -4.74 12.38 -1.62
C PRO A 42 -5.25 11.23 -0.75
N ARG A 43 -5.75 11.52 0.46
CA ARG A 43 -6.36 10.51 1.34
C ARG A 43 -7.50 9.78 0.62
N GLN A 44 -7.71 8.49 0.96
CA GLN A 44 -8.79 7.64 0.43
C GLN A 44 -8.79 7.39 -1.09
N THR A 45 -7.67 7.61 -1.78
CA THR A 45 -7.51 7.32 -3.23
C THR A 45 -7.16 5.85 -3.56
N GLY A 46 -7.26 4.95 -2.57
CA GLY A 46 -6.95 3.53 -2.73
C GLY A 46 -5.45 3.20 -2.74
N LYS A 47 -4.59 4.06 -2.19
CA LYS A 47 -3.13 3.82 -2.12
C LYS A 47 -2.78 2.49 -1.44
N THR A 48 -3.36 2.23 -0.27
CA THR A 48 -3.10 1.01 0.51
C THR A 48 -3.56 -0.23 -0.27
N THR A 49 -4.74 -0.19 -0.88
CA THR A 49 -5.23 -1.24 -1.77
C THR A 49 -4.28 -1.46 -2.96
N PHE A 50 -3.82 -0.40 -3.62
CA PHE A 50 -2.87 -0.50 -4.75
C PHE A 50 -1.56 -1.19 -4.34
N PHE A 51 -0.93 -0.75 -3.24
CA PHE A 51 0.31 -1.35 -2.75
C PHE A 51 0.13 -2.84 -2.48
N ARG A 52 -0.96 -3.23 -1.81
CA ARG A 52 -1.21 -4.62 -1.46
C ARG A 52 -1.37 -5.50 -2.70
N LEU A 53 -2.20 -5.06 -3.65
CA LEU A 53 -2.40 -5.79 -4.91
C LEU A 53 -1.13 -5.88 -5.74
N ALA A 54 -0.30 -4.83 -5.77
CA ALA A 54 0.96 -4.85 -6.50
C ALA A 54 1.98 -5.82 -5.86
N LEU A 55 2.02 -5.90 -4.52
CA LEU A 55 2.85 -6.86 -3.81
C LEU A 55 2.36 -8.29 -4.02
N ASP A 56 1.05 -8.53 -4.01
CA ASP A 56 0.48 -9.85 -4.29
C ASP A 56 0.92 -10.34 -5.69
N VAL A 57 0.89 -9.45 -6.70
CA VAL A 57 1.39 -9.75 -8.05
C VAL A 57 2.90 -10.04 -8.03
N LEU A 58 3.70 -9.18 -7.38
CA LEU A 58 5.15 -9.36 -7.28
C LEU A 58 5.52 -10.71 -6.67
N THR A 59 4.91 -11.08 -5.54
CA THR A 59 5.21 -12.35 -4.85
C THR A 59 4.66 -13.57 -5.59
N THR A 60 3.66 -13.39 -6.45
CA THR A 60 3.16 -14.47 -7.32
C THR A 60 4.08 -14.68 -8.52
N GLU A 61 4.64 -13.60 -9.08
CA GLU A 61 5.59 -13.66 -10.20
C GLU A 61 6.98 -14.15 -9.78
N ASP A 62 7.44 -13.74 -8.60
CA ASP A 62 8.79 -14.02 -8.12
C ASP A 62 8.80 -14.27 -6.60
N LEU A 63 8.98 -15.55 -6.26
CA LEU A 63 8.98 -16.05 -4.87
C LEU A 63 10.22 -15.63 -4.06
N THR A 64 11.21 -14.97 -4.68
CA THR A 64 12.40 -14.48 -3.97
C THR A 64 12.11 -13.20 -3.17
N TYR A 65 11.02 -12.50 -3.49
CA TYR A 65 10.61 -11.29 -2.77
C TYR A 65 9.83 -11.64 -1.51
N PHE A 66 10.23 -11.05 -0.38
CA PHE A 66 9.53 -11.13 0.90
C PHE A 66 9.19 -9.72 1.41
N PRO A 67 7.99 -9.20 1.10
CA PRO A 67 7.61 -7.84 1.46
C PRO A 67 7.33 -7.70 2.96
N ILE A 68 7.89 -6.65 3.58
CA ILE A 68 7.61 -6.27 4.96
C ILE A 68 6.72 -5.03 4.94
N GLN A 69 5.48 -5.17 5.40
CA GLN A 69 4.54 -4.06 5.52
C GLN A 69 4.69 -3.39 6.90
N LEU A 70 5.00 -2.10 6.91
CA LEU A 70 4.99 -1.25 8.11
C LEU A 70 3.86 -0.22 7.96
N ASN A 71 3.01 -0.09 8.99
CA ASN A 71 1.95 0.91 9.05
C ASN A 71 2.18 1.83 10.25
N PHE A 72 2.15 3.13 10.01
CA PHE A 72 2.34 4.18 11.03
C PHE A 72 1.07 5.03 11.23
N GLU A 73 -0.09 4.60 10.70
CA GLU A 73 -1.35 5.34 10.82
C GLU A 73 -1.81 5.51 12.28
N GLU A 74 -1.52 4.53 13.14
CA GLU A 74 -1.84 4.55 14.58
C GLU A 74 -0.63 4.95 15.45
N TYR A 75 0.45 5.44 14.85
CA TYR A 75 1.62 5.83 15.61
C TYR A 75 1.37 7.16 16.34
N GLU A 76 1.57 7.16 17.66
CA GLU A 76 1.60 8.36 18.50
C GLU A 76 3.03 8.66 18.95
N ASP A 77 3.44 9.92 18.81
CA ASP A 77 4.72 10.40 19.33
C ASP A 77 4.72 10.32 20.87
N SER A 78 5.52 9.42 21.41
CA SER A 78 5.80 9.36 22.84
C SER A 78 6.83 10.44 23.21
N THR A 79 6.44 11.70 23.10
CA THR A 79 7.22 12.76 23.74
C THR A 79 6.99 12.66 25.25
N ALA A 80 8.03 12.31 26.01
CA ALA A 80 8.00 12.53 27.43
C ALA A 80 7.79 14.03 27.64
N ALA A 81 6.62 14.43 28.13
CA ALA A 81 6.38 15.80 28.52
C ALA A 81 7.53 16.19 29.45
N SER A 82 8.41 17.08 28.98
CA SER A 82 9.38 17.73 29.84
C SER A 82 8.55 18.42 30.92
N ARG A 83 8.50 17.81 32.10
CA ARG A 83 8.08 18.49 33.32
C ARG A 83 8.99 19.69 33.43
N GLY A 84 8.46 20.86 33.07
CA GLY A 84 9.07 22.13 33.40
C GLY A 84 9.17 22.18 34.93
N GLU A 85 10.40 22.27 35.42
CA GLU A 85 10.71 22.80 36.74
C GLU A 85 10.48 24.32 36.76
#